data_AF-K0TIK6-F1
#
_entry.id   AF-K0TIK6-F1
#
_cell.length_a   1.000
_cell.length_b   1.000
_cell.length_c   1.000
_cell.angle_alpha   90.00
_cell.angle_beta   90.00
_cell.angle_gamma   90.00
#
_symmetry.space_group_name_H-M   'P 1'
#
loop_
_entity.id
_entity.type
_entity.pdbx_description
1 polymer ?
#
loop_
_entity_poly.entity_id
_entity_poly.type
_entity_poly.pdbx_seq_one_letter_code
_entity_poly.pdbx_strand_id
1 'polypeptide(L)'
;MKEIIANKSMNLKGVVGLFAANRTDEGEDVMVFDSEEDRAACKPRHTFCMLRQQAEKESDDPYLSQADFIAPSGYKDHLGMFAVSCFGCDALVEKYESEQDDYNKIMSQALADRFVEAFAEYLHRVIRTDMWGYAKDESLDNEDLLKIKYVGIRPAPGYPSQPDHTEKSTMWSAIQAKELAGIELSESLSMMPAASVSALVFAHPQSQYFAVGQIGKDQVESYASRKKMDLPICERWLSPILNYERD
;
A
#
# COMPACT_ATOMS: atom_id res chain seq x y z
N MET A 1 8.59 9.45 -24.69
CA MET A 1 8.83 10.30 -23.50
C MET A 1 8.87 11.79 -23.81
N LYS A 2 9.84 12.33 -24.57
CA LYS A 2 9.95 13.78 -24.82
C LYS A 2 8.66 14.39 -25.39
N GLU A 3 8.03 13.69 -26.32
CA GLU A 3 6.75 14.09 -26.89
C GLU A 3 5.63 14.14 -25.84
N ILE A 4 5.45 13.07 -25.06
CA ILE A 4 4.47 12.97 -23.95
C ILE A 4 4.61 14.16 -22.96
N ILE A 5 5.86 14.56 -22.66
CA ILE A 5 6.13 15.70 -21.79
C ILE A 5 5.77 17.01 -22.48
N ALA A 6 6.17 17.18 -23.75
CA ALA A 6 5.95 18.41 -24.50
C ALA A 6 4.47 18.70 -24.75
N ASN A 7 3.69 17.67 -25.08
CA ASN A 7 2.25 17.79 -25.37
C ASN A 7 1.37 17.56 -24.14
N LYS A 8 1.95 17.19 -22.98
CA LYS A 8 1.24 16.86 -21.73
C LYS A 8 0.16 15.79 -21.91
N SER A 9 0.39 14.83 -22.80
CA SER A 9 -0.57 13.76 -23.09
C SER A 9 -0.72 12.78 -21.92
N MET A 10 0.24 12.75 -20.99
CA MET A 10 0.11 12.04 -19.73
C MET A 10 0.33 12.98 -18.55
N ASN A 11 -0.40 12.76 -17.46
CA ASN A 11 -0.31 13.57 -16.25
C ASN A 11 -0.23 12.66 -15.02
N LEU A 12 0.72 12.96 -14.15
CA LEU A 12 0.89 12.27 -12.87
C LEU A 12 0.10 12.99 -11.78
N LYS A 13 -0.73 12.24 -11.05
CA LYS A 13 -1.43 12.73 -9.86
C LYS A 13 -1.25 11.75 -8.72
N GLY A 14 -1.32 12.25 -7.50
CA GLY A 14 -1.30 11.40 -6.32
C GLY A 14 -1.73 12.15 -5.07
N VAL A 15 -1.95 11.37 -4.01
CA VAL A 15 -2.32 11.85 -2.69
C VAL A 15 -1.48 11.11 -1.64
N VAL A 16 -1.12 11.84 -0.58
CA VAL A 16 -0.42 11.32 0.60
C VAL A 16 -1.25 11.67 1.83
N GLY A 17 -1.29 10.74 2.78
CA GLY A 17 -1.73 11.00 4.15
C GLY A 17 -0.68 10.51 5.14
N LEU A 18 -0.46 11.30 6.20
CA LEU A 18 0.30 10.92 7.39
C LEU A 18 -0.65 11.03 8.58
N PHE A 19 -0.98 9.91 9.21
CA PHE A 19 -1.95 9.85 10.28
C PHE A 19 -1.29 9.42 11.57
N ALA A 20 -1.74 9.98 12.69
CA ALA A 20 -1.42 9.40 13.99
C ALA A 20 -1.94 7.96 14.01
N ALA A 21 -1.13 7.03 14.51
CA ALA A 21 -1.46 5.61 14.48
C ALA A 21 -0.94 4.88 15.72
N ASN A 22 -1.65 3.83 16.11
CA ASN A 22 -1.18 2.86 17.09
C ASN A 22 -1.67 1.46 16.70
N ARG A 23 -0.90 0.43 17.06
CA ARG A 23 -1.43 -0.93 16.99
C ARG A 23 -2.45 -1.18 18.10
N THR A 24 -3.39 -2.09 17.86
CA THR A 24 -4.36 -2.52 18.88
C THR A 24 -3.66 -3.24 20.03
N ASP A 25 -4.36 -3.35 21.17
CA ASP A 25 -3.80 -3.98 22.37
C ASP A 25 -3.54 -5.48 22.16
N GLU A 26 -4.34 -6.14 21.31
CA GLU A 26 -4.10 -7.52 20.86
C GLU A 26 -2.89 -7.64 19.93
N GLY A 27 -2.40 -6.53 19.38
CA GLY A 27 -1.19 -6.46 18.55
C GLY A 27 -1.38 -6.91 17.10
N GLU A 28 -2.62 -7.07 16.65
CA GLU A 28 -2.92 -7.62 15.31
C GLU A 28 -3.25 -6.54 14.28
N ASP A 29 -3.74 -5.37 14.70
CA ASP A 29 -4.26 -4.34 13.79
C ASP A 29 -3.68 -2.97 14.04
N VAL A 30 -3.78 -2.08 13.05
CA VAL A 30 -3.32 -0.70 13.14
C VAL A 30 -4.49 0.26 13.07
N MET A 31 -4.72 1.00 14.15
CA MET A 31 -5.69 2.08 14.24
C MET A 31 -5.06 3.37 13.70
N VAL A 32 -5.79 4.11 12.88
CA VAL A 32 -5.41 5.46 12.44
C VAL A 32 -6.42 6.50 12.91
N PHE A 33 -5.93 7.67 13.28
CA PHE A 33 -6.70 8.75 13.91
C PHE A 33 -6.62 10.03 13.08
N ASP A 34 -7.70 10.81 13.06
CA ASP A 34 -7.72 12.14 12.42
C ASP A 34 -6.87 13.17 13.18
N SER A 35 -6.71 12.97 14.49
CA SER A 35 -6.02 13.90 15.39
C SER A 35 -5.38 13.22 16.59
N GLU A 36 -4.49 13.94 17.28
CA GLU A 36 -3.89 13.48 18.53
C GLU A 36 -4.92 13.41 19.67
N GLU A 37 -5.94 14.28 19.61
CA GLU A 37 -7.09 14.29 20.51
C GLU A 37 -7.93 13.02 20.34
N ASP A 38 -8.21 12.62 19.09
CA ASP A 38 -8.94 11.38 18.81
C ASP A 38 -8.15 10.15 19.25
N ARG A 39 -6.82 10.17 19.07
CA ARG A 39 -5.93 9.12 19.60
C ARG A 39 -6.00 9.02 21.11
N ALA A 40 -5.94 10.14 21.83
CA ALA A 40 -6.06 10.16 23.30
C ALA A 40 -7.43 9.70 23.79
N ALA A 41 -8.49 9.89 23.00
CA ALA A 41 -9.83 9.42 23.27
C ALA A 41 -10.11 7.97 22.77
N CYS A 42 -9.11 7.30 22.18
CA CYS A 42 -9.24 6.00 21.53
C CYS A 42 -10.39 5.93 20.50
N LYS A 43 -10.51 6.96 19.65
CA LYS A 43 -11.52 7.06 18.59
C LYS A 43 -10.89 6.94 17.21
N PRO A 44 -10.56 5.73 16.74
CA PRO A 44 -9.96 5.55 15.43
C PRO A 44 -10.93 5.97 14.33
N ARG A 45 -10.41 6.62 13.30
CA ARG A 45 -11.13 6.91 12.05
C ARG A 45 -11.27 5.65 11.20
N HIS A 46 -10.17 4.93 11.05
CA HIS A 46 -10.09 3.67 10.32
C HIS A 46 -9.17 2.70 11.06
N THR A 47 -9.34 1.41 10.77
CA THR A 47 -8.47 0.35 11.27
C THR A 47 -8.02 -0.50 10.08
N PHE A 48 -6.71 -0.68 9.94
CA PHE A 48 -6.11 -1.60 8.99
C PHE A 48 -5.91 -2.94 9.66
N CYS A 49 -6.52 -3.98 9.08
CA CYS A 49 -6.46 -5.31 9.66
C CYS A 49 -5.24 -6.05 9.12
N MET A 50 -4.31 -6.47 9.99
CA MET A 50 -3.09 -7.16 9.55
C MET A 50 -3.17 -8.68 9.73
N LEU A 51 -2.31 -9.37 8.97
CA LEU A 51 -2.10 -10.81 9.03
C LEU A 51 -0.71 -11.10 9.60
N ARG A 52 -0.59 -12.26 10.25
CA ARG A 52 0.63 -12.67 10.94
C ARG A 52 1.10 -14.00 10.38
N GLN A 53 2.41 -14.15 10.21
CA GLN A 53 3.02 -15.43 9.83
C GLN A 53 2.58 -16.54 10.81
N GLN A 54 2.27 -17.73 10.29
CA GLN A 54 1.93 -18.91 11.11
C GLN A 54 2.71 -20.17 10.73
N ALA A 55 3.37 -20.20 9.57
CA ALA A 55 4.16 -21.35 9.16
C ALA A 55 5.39 -21.52 10.06
N GLU A 56 5.53 -22.71 10.67
CA GLU A 56 6.64 -23.02 11.57
C GLU A 56 8.00 -22.69 10.94
N LYS A 57 8.86 -22.08 11.75
CA LYS A 57 10.23 -21.73 11.35
C LYS A 57 11.21 -22.63 12.09
N GLU A 58 12.29 -23.01 11.40
CA GLU A 58 13.42 -23.72 12.01
C GLU A 58 14.28 -22.79 12.88
N SER A 59 14.18 -21.47 12.68
CA SER A 59 14.84 -20.43 13.47
C SER A 59 13.95 -19.90 14.58
N ASP A 60 14.56 -19.30 15.61
CA ASP A 60 13.87 -18.55 16.68
C ASP A 60 13.37 -17.16 16.20
N ASP A 61 13.26 -16.95 14.88
CA ASP A 61 12.81 -15.69 14.31
C ASP A 61 11.35 -15.43 14.65
N PRO A 62 10.97 -14.17 14.97
CA PRO A 62 9.59 -13.85 15.31
C PRO A 62 8.66 -14.07 14.12
N TYR A 63 7.40 -14.37 14.42
CA TYR A 63 6.31 -14.40 13.43
C TYR A 63 5.83 -12.99 13.15
N LEU A 64 6.20 -12.46 11.99
CA LEU A 64 6.00 -11.05 11.66
C LEU A 64 4.56 -10.73 11.29
N SER A 65 4.11 -9.55 11.72
CA SER A 65 2.94 -8.82 11.23
C SER A 65 3.36 -7.37 10.95
N GLN A 66 2.70 -6.69 9.99
CA GLN A 66 2.96 -5.26 9.77
C GLN A 66 2.59 -4.41 10.98
N ALA A 67 1.65 -4.88 11.82
CA ALA A 67 1.28 -4.20 13.06
C ALA A 67 2.45 -4.12 14.06
N ASP A 68 3.45 -5.01 13.95
CA ASP A 68 4.62 -5.02 14.83
C ASP A 68 5.51 -3.79 14.62
N PHE A 69 5.40 -3.13 13.48
CA PHE A 69 6.17 -1.92 13.13
C PHE A 69 5.49 -0.62 13.55
N ILE A 70 4.36 -0.69 14.27
CA ILE A 70 3.65 0.46 14.82
C ILE A 70 3.58 0.32 16.35
N ALA A 71 3.87 1.39 17.07
CA ALA A 71 3.89 1.39 18.52
C ALA A 71 2.48 1.14 19.11
N PRO A 72 2.39 0.44 20.26
CA PRO A 72 1.13 0.28 20.98
C PRO A 72 0.64 1.62 21.56
N SER A 73 -0.64 1.63 21.95
CA SER A 73 -1.26 2.73 22.69
C SER A 73 -0.37 3.21 23.85
N GLY A 74 -0.31 4.53 24.04
CA GLY A 74 0.57 5.17 25.05
C GLY A 74 1.88 5.71 24.48
N TYR A 75 2.27 5.28 23.27
CA TYR A 75 3.36 5.88 22.51
C TYR A 75 2.83 6.65 21.31
N LYS A 76 3.52 7.72 20.92
CA LYS A 76 3.21 8.43 19.69
C LYS A 76 3.84 7.71 18.52
N ASP A 77 3.01 7.26 17.58
CA ASP A 77 3.46 6.73 16.30
C ASP A 77 2.53 7.18 15.18
N HIS A 78 2.92 6.90 13.94
CA HIS A 78 2.22 7.32 12.74
C HIS A 78 2.26 6.24 11.66
N LEU A 79 1.24 6.25 10.81
CA LEU A 79 1.21 5.45 9.59
C LEU A 79 1.05 6.40 8.40
N GLY A 80 1.98 6.30 7.46
CA GLY A 80 1.85 7.00 6.18
C GLY A 80 1.15 6.12 5.16
N MET A 81 0.59 6.74 4.12
CA MET A 81 0.04 6.03 2.99
C MET A 81 -0.09 6.95 1.78
N PHE A 82 -0.04 6.37 0.58
CA PHE A 82 -0.19 7.14 -0.66
C PHE A 82 -0.86 6.32 -1.77
N ALA A 83 -1.39 7.04 -2.75
CA ALA A 83 -1.77 6.52 -4.05
C ALA A 83 -1.31 7.50 -5.14
N VAL A 84 -0.66 7.00 -6.18
CA VAL A 84 -0.18 7.75 -7.35
C VAL A 84 -0.62 7.07 -8.63
N SER A 85 -0.86 7.85 -9.68
CA SER A 85 -1.30 7.32 -10.97
C SER A 85 -0.86 8.18 -12.15
N CYS A 86 -0.72 7.54 -13.30
CA CYS A 86 -0.48 8.15 -14.59
C CYS A 86 -1.76 8.16 -15.44
N PHE A 87 -2.35 9.34 -15.62
CA PHE A 87 -3.55 9.56 -16.42
C PHE A 87 -3.20 9.88 -17.88
N GLY A 88 -4.10 9.55 -18.81
CA GLY A 88 -4.00 9.88 -20.24
C GLY A 88 -3.39 8.79 -21.12
N CYS A 89 -2.92 7.68 -20.54
CA CYS A 89 -2.41 6.55 -21.32
C CYS A 89 -3.50 5.90 -22.18
N ASP A 90 -4.72 5.77 -21.69
CA ASP A 90 -5.82 5.11 -22.41
C ASP A 90 -6.14 5.83 -23.72
N ALA A 91 -6.17 7.17 -23.72
CA ALA A 91 -6.38 7.97 -24.93
C ALA A 91 -5.26 7.80 -25.97
N LEU A 92 -4.02 7.58 -25.53
CA LEU A 92 -2.91 7.28 -26.44
C LEU A 92 -3.02 5.86 -26.99
N VAL A 93 -3.41 4.89 -26.15
CA VAL A 93 -3.64 3.51 -26.58
C VAL A 93 -4.74 3.45 -27.64
N GLU A 94 -5.87 4.10 -27.41
CA GLU A 94 -6.97 4.19 -28.38
C GLU A 94 -6.53 4.83 -29.70
N LYS A 95 -5.77 5.93 -29.61
CA LYS A 95 -5.21 6.60 -30.80
C LYS A 95 -4.33 5.64 -31.60
N TYR A 96 -3.32 5.04 -30.98
CA TYR A 96 -2.36 4.18 -31.68
C TYR A 96 -3.00 2.88 -32.18
N GLU A 97 -4.03 2.37 -31.49
CA GLU A 97 -4.82 1.25 -31.97
C GLU A 97 -5.60 1.60 -33.24
N SER A 98 -6.19 2.81 -33.32
CA SER A 98 -6.86 3.29 -34.54
C SER A 98 -5.90 3.48 -35.72
N GLU A 99 -4.64 3.77 -35.43
CA GLU A 99 -3.55 3.94 -36.40
C GLU A 99 -2.86 2.60 -36.74
N GLN A 100 -3.25 1.49 -36.12
CA GLN A 100 -2.59 0.17 -36.21
C GLN A 100 -1.09 0.22 -35.84
N ASP A 101 -0.73 1.09 -34.90
CA ASP A 101 0.63 1.28 -34.41
C ASP A 101 0.84 0.56 -33.07
N ASP A 102 1.01 -0.76 -33.15
CA ASP A 102 1.22 -1.60 -31.97
C ASP A 102 2.48 -1.22 -31.18
N TYR A 103 3.51 -0.71 -31.87
CA TYR A 103 4.75 -0.30 -31.23
C TYR A 103 4.51 0.87 -30.27
N ASN A 104 3.88 1.95 -30.75
CA ASN A 104 3.64 3.13 -29.91
C ASN A 104 2.55 2.88 -28.86
N LYS A 105 1.58 1.99 -29.14
CA LYS A 105 0.63 1.49 -28.13
C LYS A 105 1.36 0.84 -26.95
N ILE A 106 2.17 -0.19 -27.21
CA ILE A 106 2.93 -0.92 -26.17
C ILE A 106 3.92 0.02 -25.48
N MET A 107 4.62 0.87 -26.24
CA MET A 107 5.58 1.83 -25.70
C MET A 107 4.92 2.85 -24.76
N SER A 108 3.71 3.32 -25.08
CA SER A 108 2.98 4.25 -24.23
C SER A 108 2.58 3.59 -22.90
N GLN A 109 2.08 2.37 -22.95
CA GLN A 109 1.74 1.61 -21.73
C GLN A 109 2.99 1.36 -20.86
N ALA A 110 4.09 0.94 -21.47
CA ALA A 110 5.35 0.74 -20.77
C ALA A 110 5.87 2.04 -20.14
N LEU A 111 5.78 3.18 -20.84
CA LEU A 111 6.18 4.47 -20.28
C LEU A 111 5.27 4.92 -19.13
N ALA A 112 3.96 4.72 -19.23
CA ALA A 112 3.02 5.06 -18.16
C ALA A 112 3.34 4.28 -16.87
N ASP A 113 3.59 2.98 -17.00
CA ASP A 113 4.01 2.10 -15.91
C ASP A 113 5.34 2.57 -15.29
N ARG A 114 6.35 2.88 -16.11
CA ARG A 114 7.63 3.41 -15.61
C ARG A 114 7.48 4.78 -14.95
N PHE A 115 6.60 5.65 -15.43
CA PHE A 115 6.37 6.96 -14.81
C PHE A 115 5.71 6.84 -13.44
N VAL A 116 4.72 5.96 -13.28
CA VAL A 116 4.04 5.81 -11.98
C VAL A 116 4.96 5.16 -10.94
N GLU A 117 5.80 4.19 -11.33
CA GLU A 117 6.79 3.60 -10.44
C GLU A 117 7.87 4.62 -10.03
N ALA A 118 8.34 5.43 -10.97
CA ALA A 118 9.26 6.53 -10.68
C ALA A 118 8.62 7.56 -9.74
N PHE A 119 7.32 7.83 -9.90
CA PHE A 119 6.59 8.74 -9.01
C PHE A 119 6.44 8.14 -7.60
N ALA A 120 6.13 6.84 -7.49
CA ALA A 120 6.05 6.17 -6.20
C ALA A 120 7.39 6.22 -5.45
N GLU A 121 8.52 5.95 -6.12
CA GLU A 121 9.86 6.06 -5.51
C GLU A 121 10.20 7.50 -5.11
N TYR A 122 9.93 8.46 -6.00
CA TYR A 122 10.15 9.88 -5.72
C TYR A 122 9.33 10.36 -4.52
N LEU A 123 8.04 10.05 -4.51
CA LEU A 123 7.11 10.45 -3.46
C LEU A 123 7.48 9.80 -2.13
N HIS A 124 7.84 8.51 -2.14
CA HIS A 124 8.31 7.84 -0.93
C HIS A 124 9.57 8.54 -0.38
N ARG A 125 10.55 8.89 -1.22
CA ARG A 125 11.72 9.67 -0.78
C ARG A 125 11.30 10.99 -0.13
N VAL A 126 10.39 11.74 -0.75
CA VAL A 126 9.86 13.00 -0.20
C VAL A 126 9.14 12.80 1.14
N ILE A 127 8.41 11.70 1.31
CA ILE A 127 7.80 11.34 2.59
C ILE A 127 8.90 11.19 3.65
N ARG A 128 9.97 10.43 3.36
CA ARG A 128 11.06 10.19 4.32
C ARG A 128 11.83 11.44 4.70
N THR A 129 12.16 12.28 3.72
CA THR A 129 13.08 13.42 3.91
C THR A 129 12.40 14.72 4.30
N ASP A 130 11.15 14.94 3.87
CA ASP A 130 10.45 16.21 4.02
C ASP A 130 9.12 16.07 4.78
N MET A 131 8.13 15.38 4.20
CA MET A 131 6.76 15.39 4.76
C MET A 131 6.68 14.73 6.14
N TRP A 132 7.24 13.53 6.29
CA TRP A 132 7.39 12.86 7.59
C TRP A 132 8.72 13.25 8.22
N GLY A 133 9.78 13.31 7.41
CA GLY A 133 11.07 13.88 7.83
C GLY A 133 11.80 13.05 8.89
N TYR A 134 11.63 11.72 8.89
CA TYR A 134 12.39 10.83 9.76
C TYR A 134 13.80 10.52 9.23
N ALA A 135 14.09 10.89 7.97
CA ALA A 135 15.38 10.69 7.31
C ALA A 135 15.85 11.95 6.57
N LYS A 136 15.83 13.11 7.24
CA LYS A 136 16.13 14.43 6.62
C LYS A 136 17.51 14.52 5.95
N ASP A 137 18.49 13.83 6.52
CA ASP A 137 19.88 13.82 6.04
C ASP A 137 20.16 12.69 5.05
N GLU A 138 19.13 12.00 4.54
CA GLU A 138 19.27 10.94 3.54
C GLU A 138 19.89 11.50 2.25
N SER A 139 21.00 10.90 1.83
CA SER A 139 21.68 11.19 0.57
C SER A 139 21.96 9.90 -0.18
N LEU A 140 20.92 9.32 -0.78
CA LEU A 140 21.00 8.09 -1.58
C LEU A 140 20.94 8.40 -3.08
N ASP A 141 21.73 7.67 -3.85
CA ASP A 141 21.62 7.66 -5.31
C ASP A 141 20.52 6.68 -5.78
N ASN A 142 20.27 6.65 -7.09
CA ASN A 142 19.24 5.78 -7.66
C ASN A 142 19.54 4.29 -7.47
N GLU A 143 20.81 3.86 -7.46
CA GLU A 143 21.16 2.44 -7.27
C GLU A 143 20.87 2.00 -5.83
N ASP A 144 21.12 2.88 -4.87
CA ASP A 144 20.84 2.66 -3.47
C ASP A 144 19.34 2.59 -3.18
N LEU A 145 18.54 3.43 -3.86
CA LEU A 145 17.07 3.35 -3.79
C LEU A 145 16.55 2.00 -4.31
N LEU A 146 17.07 1.52 -5.45
CA LEU A 146 16.70 0.20 -6.00
C LEU A 146 17.10 -0.96 -5.09
N LYS A 147 18.19 -0.81 -4.32
CA LYS A 147 18.64 -1.77 -3.30
C LYS A 147 17.92 -1.59 -1.95
N ILE A 148 16.95 -0.69 -1.86
CA ILE A 148 16.15 -0.42 -0.64
C ILE A 148 17.07 -0.09 0.55
N LYS A 149 18.11 0.73 0.33
CA LYS A 149 19.04 1.13 1.41
C LYS A 149 18.50 2.23 2.33
N TYR A 150 17.32 2.75 2.05
CA TYR A 150 16.65 3.72 2.91
C TYR A 150 16.00 3.06 4.12
N VAL A 151 15.69 3.88 5.14
CA VAL A 151 14.97 3.45 6.34
C VAL A 151 13.46 3.43 6.07
N GLY A 152 12.79 2.40 6.58
CA GLY A 152 11.35 2.22 6.43
C GLY A 152 10.96 1.42 5.19
N ILE A 153 9.68 1.04 5.11
CA ILE A 153 9.11 0.26 4.00
C ILE A 153 7.81 0.87 3.50
N ARG A 154 7.44 0.52 2.26
CA ARG A 154 6.17 0.94 1.64
C ARG A 154 5.34 -0.23 1.08
N PRO A 155 4.86 -1.18 1.90
CA PRO A 155 4.09 -2.32 1.41
C PRO A 155 2.71 -1.89 0.89
N ALA A 156 2.27 -2.55 -0.18
CA ALA A 156 0.96 -2.32 -0.79
C ALA A 156 0.02 -3.49 -0.47
N PRO A 157 -1.27 -3.25 -0.17
CA PRO A 157 -2.20 -4.36 -0.02
C PRO A 157 -2.35 -5.17 -1.32
N GLY A 158 -2.34 -6.49 -1.19
CA GLY A 158 -2.22 -7.47 -2.27
C GLY A 158 -0.82 -8.06 -2.45
N TYR A 159 0.21 -7.48 -1.84
CA TYR A 159 1.57 -8.03 -1.85
C TYR A 159 1.77 -9.06 -0.73
N PRO A 160 2.83 -9.88 -0.76
CA PRO A 160 3.01 -10.97 0.21
C PRO A 160 2.99 -10.58 1.68
N SER A 161 3.37 -9.35 2.04
CA SER A 161 3.34 -8.87 3.43
C SER A 161 1.95 -8.48 3.91
N GLN A 162 1.00 -8.27 3.01
CA GLN A 162 -0.42 -8.04 3.26
C GLN A 162 -1.23 -8.47 2.03
N PRO A 163 -1.55 -9.77 1.87
CA PRO A 163 -2.16 -10.30 0.65
C PRO A 163 -3.64 -9.95 0.48
N ASP A 164 -4.30 -9.41 1.51
CA ASP A 164 -5.68 -8.97 1.39
C ASP A 164 -5.80 -7.69 0.55
N HIS A 165 -6.40 -7.80 -0.64
CA HIS A 165 -6.66 -6.66 -1.50
C HIS A 165 -7.67 -5.67 -0.91
N THR A 166 -8.58 -6.11 -0.05
CA THR A 166 -9.70 -5.30 0.49
C THR A 166 -9.25 -4.19 1.42
N GLU A 167 -8.03 -4.26 1.96
CA GLU A 167 -7.41 -3.14 2.69
C GLU A 167 -7.17 -1.90 1.81
N LYS A 168 -7.15 -2.04 0.47
CA LYS A 168 -7.18 -0.88 -0.42
C LYS A 168 -8.42 -0.01 -0.19
N SER A 169 -9.58 -0.60 0.10
CA SER A 169 -10.80 0.18 0.34
C SER A 169 -10.66 1.07 1.58
N THR A 170 -10.08 0.55 2.66
CA THR A 170 -9.76 1.31 3.87
C THR A 170 -8.80 2.46 3.55
N MET A 171 -7.72 2.17 2.82
CA MET A 171 -6.75 3.18 2.41
C MET A 171 -7.37 4.27 1.53
N TRP A 172 -8.21 3.88 0.55
CA TRP A 172 -8.91 4.82 -0.33
C TRP A 172 -9.79 5.78 0.44
N SER A 173 -10.51 5.27 1.46
CA SER A 173 -11.36 6.09 2.32
C SER A 173 -10.53 7.02 3.21
N ALA A 174 -9.40 6.54 3.74
CA ALA A 174 -8.52 7.32 4.61
C ALA A 174 -7.91 8.54 3.90
N ILE A 175 -7.33 8.34 2.70
CA ILE A 175 -6.69 9.44 1.94
C ILE A 175 -7.58 10.08 0.88
N GLN A 176 -8.85 9.66 0.77
CA GLN A 176 -9.78 10.20 -0.23
C GLN A 176 -9.19 10.14 -1.65
N ALA A 177 -8.65 8.98 -2.02
CA ALA A 177 -7.85 8.83 -3.25
C ALA A 177 -8.64 9.13 -4.54
N LYS A 178 -9.93 8.82 -4.56
CA LYS A 178 -10.80 9.13 -5.70
C LYS A 178 -11.07 10.63 -5.78
N GLU A 179 -11.42 11.26 -4.67
CA GLU A 179 -11.82 12.65 -4.61
C GLU A 179 -10.65 13.60 -4.87
N LEU A 180 -9.48 13.30 -4.28
CA LEU A 180 -8.32 14.19 -4.32
C LEU A 180 -7.38 13.92 -5.49
N ALA A 181 -7.24 12.66 -5.93
CA ALA A 181 -6.32 12.28 -6.99
C ALA A 181 -7.01 11.70 -8.24
N GLY A 182 -8.30 11.39 -8.19
CA GLY A 182 -9.04 10.78 -9.30
C GLY A 182 -8.75 9.30 -9.51
N ILE A 183 -8.11 8.63 -8.55
CA ILE A 183 -7.71 7.23 -8.69
C ILE A 183 -8.84 6.36 -8.14
N GLU A 184 -9.35 5.44 -8.95
CA GLU A 184 -10.50 4.60 -8.61
C GLU A 184 -10.09 3.16 -8.30
N LEU A 185 -10.96 2.43 -7.61
CA LEU A 185 -10.88 0.99 -7.46
C LEU A 185 -12.00 0.34 -8.27
N SER A 186 -11.67 -0.68 -9.05
CA SER A 186 -12.68 -1.55 -9.67
C SER A 186 -13.38 -2.43 -8.63
N GLU A 187 -14.39 -3.18 -9.04
CA GLU A 187 -15.05 -4.18 -8.18
C GLU A 187 -14.09 -5.25 -7.67
N SER A 188 -13.05 -5.58 -8.44
CA SER A 188 -11.96 -6.49 -8.07
C SER A 188 -10.84 -5.81 -7.30
N LEU A 189 -11.01 -4.53 -6.95
CA LEU A 189 -10.02 -3.68 -6.27
C LEU A 189 -8.74 -3.44 -7.08
N SER A 190 -8.81 -3.57 -8.39
CA SER A 190 -7.74 -3.10 -9.27
C SER A 190 -7.77 -1.57 -9.33
N MET A 191 -6.61 -0.94 -9.30
CA MET A 191 -6.52 0.52 -9.39
C MET A 191 -6.76 0.98 -10.83
N MET A 192 -7.46 2.09 -10.99
CA MET A 192 -7.74 2.71 -12.28
C MET A 192 -7.32 4.19 -12.23
N PRO A 193 -6.49 4.67 -13.18
CA PRO A 193 -5.86 3.95 -14.30
C PRO A 193 -4.97 2.75 -13.94
N ALA A 194 -4.71 1.85 -14.90
CA ALA A 194 -3.89 0.64 -14.65
C ALA A 194 -2.46 0.98 -14.21
N ALA A 195 -1.89 2.07 -14.74
CA ALA A 195 -0.62 2.63 -14.29
C ALA A 195 -0.82 3.41 -12.97
N SER A 196 -1.05 2.66 -11.88
CA SER A 196 -1.24 3.18 -10.52
C SER A 196 -0.41 2.39 -9.52
N VAL A 197 0.10 3.07 -8.50
CA VAL A 197 0.80 2.47 -7.36
C VAL A 197 0.23 3.06 -6.08
N SER A 198 0.04 2.22 -5.06
CA SER A 198 -0.41 2.66 -3.75
C SER A 198 0.29 1.88 -2.66
N ALA A 199 0.56 2.48 -1.50
CA ALA A 199 1.21 1.78 -0.40
C ALA A 199 0.89 2.41 0.95
N LEU A 200 0.95 1.58 2.00
CA LEU A 200 1.18 2.03 3.37
C LEU A 200 2.68 2.30 3.55
N VAL A 201 3.05 3.23 4.42
CA VAL A 201 4.43 3.64 4.69
C VAL A 201 4.73 3.51 6.18
N PHE A 202 5.75 2.72 6.51
CA PHE A 202 6.20 2.47 7.87
C PHE A 202 7.60 3.06 8.07
N ALA A 203 7.78 3.88 9.10
CA ALA A 203 9.04 4.56 9.39
C ALA A 203 9.96 3.78 10.35
N HIS A 204 9.46 2.71 10.98
CA HIS A 204 10.23 1.98 11.98
C HIS A 204 11.54 1.42 11.38
N PRO A 205 12.71 1.64 12.01
CA PRO A 205 13.99 1.30 11.39
C PRO A 205 14.23 -0.21 11.20
N GLN A 206 13.48 -1.03 11.93
CA GLN A 206 13.51 -2.49 11.76
C GLN A 206 12.36 -3.03 10.90
N SER A 207 11.55 -2.15 10.29
CA SER A 207 10.52 -2.59 9.35
C SER A 207 11.18 -3.23 8.14
N GLN A 208 10.64 -4.35 7.69
CA GLN A 208 11.16 -5.12 6.57
C GLN A 208 10.02 -5.72 5.76
N TYR A 209 10.27 -5.96 4.48
CA TYR A 209 9.37 -6.74 3.65
C TYR A 209 9.47 -8.22 4.05
N PHE A 210 8.32 -8.87 4.18
CA PHE A 210 8.20 -10.29 4.47
C PHE A 210 7.01 -10.88 3.70
N ALA A 211 6.89 -12.20 3.66
CA ALA A 211 5.69 -12.87 3.21
C ALA A 211 4.94 -13.44 4.42
N VAL A 212 3.64 -13.15 4.53
CA VAL A 212 2.76 -13.76 5.56
C VAL A 212 2.81 -15.28 5.45
N GLY A 213 2.84 -15.80 4.22
CA GLY A 213 2.82 -17.24 3.97
C GLY A 213 1.44 -17.83 4.22
N GLN A 214 1.40 -19.15 4.42
CA GLN A 214 0.16 -19.89 4.63
C GLN A 214 -0.38 -19.65 6.06
N ILE A 215 -1.69 -19.46 6.20
CA ILE A 215 -2.39 -19.16 7.46
C ILE A 215 -3.48 -20.19 7.77
N GLY A 216 -3.70 -20.40 9.07
CA GLY A 216 -4.68 -21.31 9.65
C GLY A 216 -6.10 -20.74 9.68
N LYS A 217 -7.08 -21.65 9.78
CA LYS A 217 -8.51 -21.30 9.90
C LYS A 217 -8.80 -20.40 11.10
N ASP A 218 -8.09 -20.60 12.20
CA ASP A 218 -8.17 -19.78 13.41
C ASP A 218 -7.87 -18.29 13.15
N GLN A 219 -6.79 -18.00 12.42
CA GLN A 219 -6.44 -16.64 12.04
C GLN A 219 -7.46 -16.07 11.06
N VAL A 220 -7.94 -16.86 10.09
CA VAL A 220 -8.93 -16.40 9.12
C VAL A 220 -10.28 -16.06 9.80
N GLU A 221 -10.73 -16.88 10.75
CA GLU A 221 -11.93 -16.61 11.54
C GLU A 221 -11.78 -15.34 12.39
N SER A 222 -10.63 -15.17 13.05
CA SER A 222 -10.32 -13.94 13.79
C SER A 222 -10.29 -12.72 12.87
N TYR A 223 -9.61 -12.81 11.72
CA TYR A 223 -9.47 -11.74 10.74
C TYR A 223 -10.82 -11.34 10.16
N ALA A 224 -11.67 -12.31 9.78
CA ALA A 224 -13.03 -12.08 9.30
C ALA A 224 -13.87 -11.33 10.36
N SER A 225 -13.78 -11.74 11.62
CA SER A 225 -14.46 -11.07 12.73
C SER A 225 -14.00 -9.62 12.92
N ARG A 226 -12.67 -9.38 12.94
CA ARG A 226 -12.06 -8.04 13.10
C ARG A 226 -12.44 -7.11 11.96
N LYS A 227 -12.48 -7.62 10.72
CA LYS A 227 -12.94 -6.90 9.54
C LYS A 227 -14.46 -6.73 9.43
N LYS A 228 -15.23 -7.44 10.27
CA LYS A 228 -16.69 -7.54 10.16
C LYS A 228 -17.11 -8.03 8.76
N MET A 229 -16.38 -9.02 8.25
CA MET A 229 -16.58 -9.64 6.95
C MET A 229 -17.04 -11.09 7.15
N ASP A 230 -17.99 -11.54 6.33
CA ASP A 230 -18.41 -12.94 6.36
C ASP A 230 -17.23 -13.86 6.02
N LEU A 231 -17.07 -14.95 6.78
CA LEU A 231 -15.96 -15.89 6.64
C LEU A 231 -15.76 -16.38 5.20
N PRO A 232 -16.80 -16.83 4.45
CA PRO A 232 -16.61 -17.28 3.06
C PRO A 232 -16.09 -16.18 2.12
N ILE A 233 -16.44 -14.92 2.38
CA ILE A 233 -15.95 -13.78 1.60
C ILE A 233 -14.47 -13.54 1.94
N CYS A 234 -14.12 -13.60 3.22
CA CYS A 234 -12.74 -13.47 3.70
C CYS A 234 -11.85 -14.57 3.10
N GLU A 235 -12.29 -15.82 3.15
CA GLU A 235 -11.60 -16.96 2.54
C GLU A 235 -11.41 -16.77 1.03
N ARG A 236 -12.39 -16.22 0.32
CA ARG A 236 -12.26 -15.93 -1.12
C ARG A 236 -11.11 -14.97 -1.40
N TRP A 237 -10.99 -13.89 -0.63
CA TRP A 237 -9.91 -12.91 -0.79
C TRP A 237 -8.55 -13.45 -0.37
N LEU A 238 -8.50 -14.27 0.69
CA LEU A 238 -7.27 -14.89 1.20
C LEU A 238 -6.95 -16.24 0.54
N SER A 239 -7.65 -16.60 -0.54
CA SER A 239 -7.54 -17.90 -1.20
C SER A 239 -6.12 -18.41 -1.47
N PRO A 240 -5.14 -17.58 -1.87
CA PRO A 240 -3.80 -18.07 -2.21
C PRO A 240 -2.97 -18.50 -0.99
N ILE A 241 -3.42 -18.17 0.22
CA ILE A 241 -2.64 -18.34 1.45
C ILE A 241 -3.34 -19.20 2.52
N LEU A 242 -4.44 -19.88 2.19
CA LEU A 242 -5.12 -20.77 3.13
C LEU A 242 -4.39 -22.11 3.23
N ASN A 243 -4.05 -22.53 4.44
CA ASN A 243 -3.41 -23.83 4.70
C ASN A 243 -4.40 -24.99 4.90
N TYR A 244 -5.68 -24.76 4.66
CA TYR A 244 -6.78 -25.68 4.95
C TYR A 244 -7.80 -25.69 3.80
N GLU A 245 -8.58 -26.77 3.72
CA GLU A 245 -9.68 -26.87 2.77
C GLU A 245 -10.92 -26.14 3.30
N ARG A 246 -11.60 -25.41 2.41
CA ARG A 246 -12.87 -24.76 2.74
C ARG A 246 -13.97 -25.79 2.86
N ASP A 247 -14.92 -25.50 3.74
CA ASP A 247 -16.15 -26.29 3.88
C ASP A 247 -17.10 -26.08 2.68
#